data_AF-A0AAU2NSF6-F1
#
_entry.id   AF-A0AAU2NSF6-F1
#
_cell.length_a   1.000
_cell.length_b   1.000
_cell.length_c   1.000
_cell.angle_alpha   90.00
_cell.angle_beta   90.00
_cell.angle_gamma   90.00
#
_symmetry.space_group_name_H-M   'P 1'
#
loop_
_entity.id
_entity.type
_entity.pdbx_description
1 polymer ?
#
loop_
_entity_poly.entity_id
_entity_poly.type
_entity_poly.pdbx_seq_one_letter_code
_entity_poly.pdbx_strand_id
1 'polypeptide(L)'
;MTSDSLWQGWWGIPSMIVNPIVMLINIPQRLKVNKLPEPLPGAPRAPMNPGRPVYLRPTIFGVLIPVILVSLIVLMEKGDPEFAKAGDCIHNNNTIVLPGAVDSNADVEVVACSDPRAEARVVGREDDTNDGETVCRKSFPDADGYFTYKRGSDQYTLCLKSLKQKPGTVFAP
;
A
#
# COMPACT_ATOMS: atom_id res chain seq x y z
N MET A 1 -30.54 6.95 -9.68
CA MET A 1 -29.49 7.97 -9.43
C MET A 1 -28.38 7.44 -8.54
N THR A 2 -28.51 7.35 -7.21
CA THR A 2 -27.38 6.90 -6.36
C THR A 2 -26.89 5.48 -6.70
N SER A 3 -27.79 4.55 -7.02
CA SER A 3 -27.41 3.18 -7.43
C SER A 3 -26.64 3.14 -8.75
N ASP A 4 -27.01 3.98 -9.72
CA ASP A 4 -26.40 4.01 -11.05
C ASP A 4 -25.00 4.64 -10.98
N SER A 5 -24.87 5.74 -10.21
CA SER A 5 -23.58 6.36 -9.91
C SER A 5 -22.64 5.41 -9.18
N LEU A 6 -23.17 4.54 -8.32
CA LEU A 6 -22.37 3.59 -7.55
C LEU A 6 -21.85 2.42 -8.40
N TRP A 7 -22.38 2.17 -9.60
CA TRP A 7 -21.85 1.18 -10.53
C TRP A 7 -21.10 1.81 -11.71
N GLN A 8 -21.64 2.89 -12.28
CA GLN A 8 -21.11 3.52 -13.50
C GLN A 8 -20.09 4.64 -13.21
N GLY A 9 -20.08 5.20 -12.00
CA GLY A 9 -19.25 6.35 -11.65
C GLY A 9 -17.77 6.01 -11.37
N TRP A 10 -17.33 4.78 -11.62
CA TRP A 10 -15.94 4.37 -11.38
C TRP A 10 -15.11 4.20 -12.65
N TRP A 11 -15.74 4.22 -13.83
CA TRP A 11 -15.07 3.91 -15.10
C TRP A 11 -14.32 5.08 -15.73
N GLY A 12 -14.41 6.28 -15.16
CA GLY A 12 -13.68 7.47 -15.62
C GLY A 12 -12.75 8.03 -14.55
N ILE A 13 -11.54 8.45 -14.93
CA ILE A 13 -10.53 9.05 -14.03
C ILE A 13 -11.11 10.22 -13.20
N PRO A 14 -11.73 11.25 -13.79
CA PRO A 14 -12.36 12.31 -12.99
C PRO A 14 -13.56 11.81 -12.16
N SER A 15 -14.23 10.75 -12.61
CA SER A 15 -15.40 10.17 -11.94
C SER A 15 -15.02 9.44 -10.65
N MET A 16 -13.86 8.76 -10.62
CA MET A 16 -13.31 8.11 -9.43
C MET A 16 -13.15 9.06 -8.23
N ILE A 17 -12.95 10.35 -8.47
CA ILE A 17 -12.82 11.38 -7.42
C ILE A 17 -14.17 12.08 -7.16
N VAL A 18 -14.86 12.52 -8.21
CA VAL A 18 -16.08 13.33 -8.07
C VAL A 18 -17.25 12.51 -7.51
N ASN A 19 -17.38 11.25 -7.92
CA ASN A 19 -18.49 10.39 -7.51
C ASN A 19 -18.58 10.15 -5.99
N PRO A 20 -17.49 9.76 -5.28
CA PRO A 20 -17.56 9.60 -3.83
C PRO A 20 -17.87 10.92 -3.12
N ILE A 21 -17.35 12.05 -3.60
CA ILE A 21 -17.65 13.38 -3.03
C ILE A 21 -19.15 13.68 -3.12
N VAL A 22 -19.74 13.50 -4.30
CA VAL A 22 -21.18 13.72 -4.52
C VAL A 22 -22.02 12.76 -3.67
N MET A 23 -21.62 11.49 -3.57
CA MET A 23 -22.31 10.53 -2.69
C MET A 23 -22.28 10.96 -1.22
N LEU A 24 -21.15 11.50 -0.72
CA LEU A 24 -21.01 12.01 0.64
C LEU A 24 -21.88 13.26 0.87
N ILE A 25 -21.92 14.19 -0.09
CA ILE A 25 -22.77 15.40 -0.01
C ILE A 25 -24.26 15.04 0.07
N ASN A 26 -24.67 13.93 -0.56
CA ASN A 26 -26.05 13.45 -0.53
C ASN A 26 -26.46 12.83 0.83
N ILE A 27 -25.52 12.44 1.69
CA ILE A 27 -25.81 11.84 3.01
C ILE A 27 -26.60 12.79 3.93
N PRO A 28 -26.14 14.01 4.24
CA PRO A 28 -26.88 14.92 5.12
C PRO A 28 -28.24 15.30 4.54
N GLN A 29 -28.36 15.41 3.21
CA GLN A 29 -29.64 15.66 2.55
C GLN A 29 -30.62 14.50 2.77
N ARG A 30 -30.13 13.26 2.66
CA ARG A 30 -30.93 12.06 2.92
C ARG A 30 -31.33 11.94 4.39
N LEU A 31 -30.45 12.32 5.32
CA LEU A 31 -30.78 12.39 6.74
C LEU A 31 -31.89 13.42 7.04
N LYS A 32 -31.90 14.56 6.33
CA LYS A 32 -32.98 15.55 6.45
C LYS A 32 -34.31 15.02 5.91
N VAL A 33 -34.28 14.36 4.76
CA VAL A 33 -35.49 13.74 4.16
C VAL A 33 -36.09 12.68 5.07
N ASN A 34 -35.25 11.84 5.70
CA ASN A 34 -35.72 10.82 6.64
C ASN A 34 -36.33 11.38 7.93
N LYS A 35 -36.12 12.67 8.23
CA LYS A 35 -36.70 13.37 9.38
C LYS A 35 -37.99 14.11 9.05
N LEU A 36 -38.44 14.09 7.79
CA LEU A 36 -39.71 14.71 7.41
C LEU A 36 -40.89 13.94 8.05
N PRO A 37 -41.94 14.65 8.50
CA PRO A 37 -43.14 14.01 9.00
C PRO A 37 -43.82 13.20 7.90
N GLU A 38 -44.66 12.25 8.30
CA GLU A 38 -45.39 11.42 7.37
C GLU A 38 -46.31 12.26 6.45
N PRO A 39 -46.53 11.83 5.20
CA PRO A 39 -47.33 12.59 4.23
C PRO A 39 -48.75 12.85 4.75
N LEU A 40 -49.20 14.11 4.66
CA LEU A 40 -50.53 14.51 5.10
C LEU A 40 -51.62 13.81 4.27
N PRO A 41 -52.68 13.27 4.91
CA PRO A 41 -53.79 12.66 4.19
C PRO A 41 -54.50 13.71 3.31
N GLY A 42 -54.76 13.37 2.05
CA GLY A 42 -55.42 14.26 1.08
C GLY A 42 -54.48 15.12 0.22
N ALA A 43 -53.16 14.94 0.30
CA ALA A 43 -52.23 15.63 -0.59
C ALA A 43 -52.50 15.29 -2.07
N PRO A 44 -52.37 16.25 -3.01
CA PRO A 44 -52.69 16.05 -4.43
C PRO A 44 -51.88 14.97 -5.16
N ARG A 45 -50.77 14.50 -4.56
CA ARG A 45 -49.93 13.44 -5.10
C ARG A 45 -49.59 12.43 -4.02
N ALA A 46 -49.59 11.16 -4.40
CA ALA A 46 -49.07 10.10 -3.55
C ALA A 46 -47.58 10.33 -3.24
N PRO A 47 -47.12 10.01 -2.03
CA PRO A 47 -45.71 10.06 -1.69
C PRO A 47 -44.90 9.11 -2.57
N MET A 48 -43.69 9.53 -2.93
CA MET A 48 -42.79 8.71 -3.74
C MET A 48 -42.35 7.49 -2.92
N ASN A 49 -42.53 6.29 -3.47
CA ASN A 49 -42.05 5.07 -2.83
C ASN A 49 -40.51 5.09 -2.80
N PRO A 50 -39.87 5.04 -1.62
CA PRO A 50 -38.40 5.06 -1.51
C PRO A 50 -37.72 3.83 -2.14
N GLY A 51 -38.48 2.78 -2.42
CA GLY A 51 -38.00 1.53 -3.01
C GLY A 51 -37.06 0.76 -2.08
N ARG A 52 -36.41 -0.27 -2.61
CA ARG A 52 -35.42 -1.05 -1.83
C ARG A 52 -34.21 -0.18 -1.50
N PRO A 53 -33.70 -0.21 -0.26
CA PRO A 53 -32.52 0.53 0.11
C PRO A 53 -31.28 0.07 -0.69
N VAL A 54 -30.33 0.98 -0.91
CA VAL A 54 -29.17 0.77 -1.79
C VAL A 54 -28.31 -0.43 -1.38
N TYR A 55 -28.16 -0.70 -0.08
CA TYR A 55 -27.39 -1.82 0.43
C TYR A 55 -28.03 -3.20 0.17
N LEU A 56 -29.31 -3.25 -0.20
CA LEU A 56 -30.00 -4.48 -0.61
C LEU A 56 -30.03 -4.68 -2.14
N ARG A 57 -29.34 -3.81 -2.90
CA ARG A 57 -29.28 -3.89 -4.35
C ARG A 57 -27.93 -4.44 -4.78
N PRO A 58 -27.85 -5.30 -5.81
CA PRO A 58 -26.57 -5.80 -6.35
C PRO A 58 -25.59 -4.68 -6.73
N THR A 59 -26.11 -3.50 -7.08
CA THR A 59 -25.28 -2.33 -7.39
C THR A 59 -24.32 -1.96 -6.26
N ILE A 60 -24.59 -2.32 -4.99
CA ILE A 60 -23.72 -2.03 -3.84
C ILE A 60 -22.29 -2.55 -4.01
N PHE A 61 -22.10 -3.65 -4.76
CA PHE A 61 -20.79 -4.19 -5.07
C PHE A 61 -19.91 -3.22 -5.86
N GLY A 62 -20.49 -2.21 -6.51
CA GLY A 62 -19.72 -1.15 -7.13
C GLY A 62 -18.83 -0.35 -6.16
N VAL A 63 -19.16 -0.27 -4.86
CA VAL A 63 -18.24 0.31 -3.84
C VAL A 63 -16.94 -0.49 -3.72
N LEU A 64 -16.96 -1.79 -4.02
CA LEU A 64 -15.75 -2.61 -3.93
C LEU A 64 -14.71 -2.23 -4.98
N ILE A 65 -15.12 -1.69 -6.13
CA ILE A 65 -14.22 -1.34 -7.23
C ILE A 65 -13.13 -0.35 -6.77
N PRO A 66 -13.45 0.85 -6.23
CA PRO A 66 -12.42 1.77 -5.75
C PRO A 66 -11.63 1.21 -4.57
N VAL A 67 -12.26 0.43 -3.68
CA VAL A 67 -11.55 -0.19 -2.53
C VAL A 67 -10.51 -1.18 -3.02
N ILE A 68 -10.85 -2.05 -3.96
CA ILE A 68 -9.94 -3.05 -4.55
C ILE A 68 -8.83 -2.34 -5.31
N LEU A 69 -9.14 -1.34 -6.14
CA LEU A 69 -8.14 -0.59 -6.88
C LEU A 69 -7.12 0.08 -5.96
N VAL A 70 -7.57 0.79 -4.92
CA VAL A 70 -6.67 1.42 -3.94
C VAL A 70 -5.86 0.35 -3.19
N SER A 71 -6.48 -0.77 -2.83
CA SER A 71 -5.78 -1.86 -2.13
C SER A 71 -4.69 -2.48 -3.01
N LEU A 72 -4.96 -2.69 -4.30
CA LEU A 72 -3.98 -3.22 -5.25
C LEU A 72 -2.82 -2.24 -5.45
N ILE A 73 -3.10 -0.94 -5.62
CA ILE A 73 -2.06 0.09 -5.74
C ILE A 73 -1.14 0.07 -4.50
N VAL A 74 -1.72 0.09 -3.30
CA VAL A 74 -0.94 0.06 -2.05
C VAL A 74 -0.17 -1.25 -1.88
N LEU A 75 -0.70 -2.38 -2.35
CA LEU A 75 0.01 -3.66 -2.30
C LEU A 75 1.18 -3.70 -3.30
N MET A 76 1.03 -3.11 -4.48
CA MET A 76 2.11 -3.01 -5.46
C MET A 76 3.24 -2.12 -4.94
N GLU A 77 2.92 -0.95 -4.38
CA GLU A 77 3.92 -0.03 -3.80
C GLU A 77 4.68 -0.64 -2.61
N LYS A 78 4.08 -1.55 -1.85
CA LYS A 78 4.75 -2.16 -0.68
C LYS A 78 5.91 -3.08 -1.02
N GLY A 79 5.96 -3.63 -2.23
CA GLY A 79 7.07 -4.47 -2.68
C GLY A 79 8.26 -3.67 -3.19
N ASP A 80 8.05 -2.41 -3.53
CA ASP A 80 9.06 -1.58 -4.18
C ASP A 80 10.18 -1.21 -3.19
N PRO A 81 11.47 -1.44 -3.56
CA PRO A 81 12.60 -1.16 -2.69
C PRO A 81 12.77 0.33 -2.37
N GLU A 82 12.21 1.19 -3.22
CA GLU A 82 12.17 2.64 -3.00
C GLU A 82 11.40 3.03 -1.74
N PHE A 83 10.54 2.17 -1.19
CA PHE A 83 9.82 2.43 0.06
C PHE A 83 10.36 1.63 1.26
N ALA A 84 11.46 0.89 1.09
CA ALA A 84 12.08 0.14 2.18
C ALA A 84 12.50 1.08 3.33
N LYS A 85 12.16 0.69 4.56
CA LYS A 85 12.48 1.40 5.81
C LYS A 85 13.18 0.49 6.79
N ALA A 86 13.81 1.10 7.80
CA ALA A 86 14.35 0.37 8.92
C ALA A 86 13.27 -0.52 9.56
N GLY A 87 13.58 -1.81 9.68
CA GLY A 87 12.69 -2.83 10.20
C GLY A 87 12.13 -3.77 9.14
N ASP A 88 12.09 -3.36 7.87
CA ASP A 88 11.57 -4.18 6.77
C ASP A 88 12.51 -5.33 6.43
N CYS A 89 11.95 -6.43 5.93
CA CYS A 89 12.73 -7.55 5.42
C CYS A 89 12.74 -7.53 3.90
N ILE A 90 13.85 -7.97 3.34
CA ILE A 90 14.05 -7.91 1.89
C ILE A 90 14.48 -9.27 1.35
N HIS A 91 14.16 -9.47 0.08
CA HIS A 91 14.63 -10.56 -0.77
C HIS A 91 15.38 -9.94 -1.95
N ASN A 92 16.54 -10.49 -2.30
CA ASN A 92 17.27 -10.08 -3.50
C ASN A 92 17.03 -11.14 -4.58
N ASN A 93 16.45 -10.74 -5.71
CA ASN A 93 16.15 -11.64 -6.83
C ASN A 93 17.42 -12.09 -7.58
N ASN A 94 18.52 -11.33 -7.48
CA ASN A 94 19.75 -11.64 -8.21
C ASN A 94 20.59 -12.70 -7.50
N THR A 95 20.81 -12.56 -6.19
CA THR A 95 21.68 -13.44 -5.41
C THR A 95 21.23 -13.54 -3.95
N ILE A 96 21.56 -14.65 -3.29
CA ILE A 96 21.27 -14.84 -1.85
C ILE A 96 22.10 -13.85 -1.03
N VAL A 97 21.43 -13.08 -0.16
CA VAL A 97 22.12 -12.18 0.78
C VAL A 97 22.74 -12.95 1.93
N LEU A 98 24.03 -12.74 2.18
CA LEU A 98 24.82 -13.31 3.27
C LEU A 98 25.55 -12.20 4.03
N PRO A 99 26.02 -12.45 5.27
CA PRO A 99 26.79 -11.46 6.02
C PRO A 99 28.02 -11.00 5.23
N GLY A 100 28.23 -9.69 5.17
CA GLY A 100 29.25 -9.03 4.34
C GLY A 100 28.82 -8.78 2.90
N ALA A 101 27.54 -8.95 2.55
CA ALA A 101 27.05 -8.66 1.20
C ALA A 101 27.20 -7.17 0.88
N VAL A 102 27.85 -6.92 -0.25
CA VAL A 102 28.01 -5.60 -0.86
C VAL A 102 27.57 -5.74 -2.30
N ASP A 103 26.45 -5.10 -2.66
CA ASP A 103 25.91 -5.16 -4.00
C ASP A 103 25.43 -3.77 -4.45
N SER A 104 25.92 -3.33 -5.60
CA SER A 104 25.59 -2.06 -6.24
C SER A 104 24.58 -2.21 -7.38
N ASN A 105 24.16 -3.44 -7.69
CA ASN A 105 23.16 -3.78 -8.70
C ASN A 105 22.13 -4.77 -8.14
N ALA A 106 21.75 -4.58 -6.87
CA ALA A 106 20.79 -5.44 -6.20
C ALA A 106 19.38 -5.23 -6.78
N ASP A 107 18.66 -6.33 -7.03
CA ASP A 107 17.24 -6.31 -7.36
C ASP A 107 16.44 -6.70 -6.13
N VAL A 108 16.10 -5.69 -5.33
CA VAL A 108 15.58 -5.86 -3.98
C VAL A 108 14.06 -5.75 -3.99
N GLU A 109 13.39 -6.70 -3.37
CA GLU A 109 11.95 -6.68 -3.11
C GLU A 109 11.72 -6.66 -1.59
N VAL A 110 10.83 -5.79 -1.12
CA VAL A 110 10.40 -5.77 0.28
C VAL A 110 9.38 -6.87 0.51
N VAL A 111 9.69 -7.78 1.44
CA VAL A 111 8.87 -8.95 1.77
C VAL A 111 8.52 -8.98 3.25
N ALA A 112 7.49 -9.74 3.61
CA ALA A 112 7.20 -9.98 5.01
C ALA A 112 8.39 -10.70 5.67
N CYS A 113 8.77 -10.30 6.88
CA CYS A 113 9.85 -10.98 7.63
C CYS A 113 9.55 -12.45 7.98
N SER A 114 8.30 -12.89 7.83
CA SER A 114 7.88 -14.28 7.97
C SER A 114 7.96 -15.07 6.66
N ASP A 115 8.21 -14.41 5.52
CA ASP A 115 8.41 -15.07 4.24
C ASP A 115 9.72 -15.90 4.32
N PRO A 116 9.70 -17.20 3.96
CA PRO A 116 10.91 -18.04 3.96
C PRO A 116 12.01 -17.54 3.01
N ARG A 117 11.67 -16.67 2.06
CA ARG A 117 12.61 -16.01 1.15
C ARG A 117 13.25 -14.77 1.75
N ALA A 118 12.80 -14.28 2.91
CA ALA A 118 13.42 -13.15 3.58
C ALA A 118 14.89 -13.45 3.89
N GLU A 119 15.77 -12.58 3.42
CA GLU A 119 17.22 -12.81 3.43
C GLU A 119 17.99 -11.86 4.32
N ALA A 120 17.53 -10.60 4.38
CA ALA A 120 18.09 -9.60 5.25
C ALA A 120 16.99 -8.69 5.80
N ARG A 121 17.29 -8.04 6.92
CA ARG A 121 16.48 -6.98 7.50
C ARG A 121 17.18 -5.65 7.32
N VAL A 122 16.45 -4.63 6.89
CA VAL A 122 16.94 -3.25 6.80
C VAL A 122 17.09 -2.71 8.22
N VAL A 123 18.32 -2.35 8.61
CA VAL A 123 18.59 -1.69 9.90
C VAL A 123 18.57 -0.17 9.76
N GLY A 124 18.82 0.33 8.55
CA GLY A 124 18.88 1.75 8.26
C GLY A 124 18.81 2.01 6.76
N ARG A 125 18.40 3.21 6.41
CA ARG A 125 18.42 3.72 5.04
C ARG A 125 18.99 5.12 5.05
N GLU A 126 19.86 5.40 4.10
CA GLU A 126 20.36 6.73 3.84
C GLU A 126 20.07 7.10 2.39
N ASP A 127 19.37 8.21 2.18
CA ASP A 127 19.06 8.72 0.86
C ASP A 127 20.23 9.58 0.33
N ASP A 128 20.24 9.83 -0.98
CA ASP A 128 21.23 10.64 -1.69
C ASP A 128 22.70 10.19 -1.52
N THR A 129 22.94 8.92 -1.17
CA THR A 129 24.29 8.35 -1.04
C THR A 129 24.40 6.95 -1.66
N ASN A 130 25.58 6.66 -2.19
CA ASN A 130 26.01 5.33 -2.62
C ASN A 130 27.28 4.85 -1.87
N ASP A 131 27.68 5.55 -0.80
CA ASP A 131 28.81 5.18 0.05
C ASP A 131 28.33 4.35 1.24
N GLY A 132 27.93 3.11 0.96
CA GLY A 132 27.38 2.23 1.99
C GLY A 132 28.39 1.78 3.04
N GLU A 133 29.67 1.65 2.69
CA GLU A 133 30.71 1.27 3.64
C GLU A 133 30.84 2.32 4.75
N THR A 134 31.00 3.59 4.39
CA THR A 134 31.18 4.65 5.39
C THR A 134 29.90 4.90 6.19
N VAL A 135 28.76 4.97 5.51
CA VAL A 135 27.48 5.34 6.13
C VAL A 135 26.98 4.22 7.05
N CYS A 136 26.92 2.98 6.56
CA CYS A 136 26.37 1.88 7.35
C CYS A 136 27.27 1.55 8.54
N ARG A 137 28.58 1.51 8.35
CA ARG A 137 29.52 1.20 9.43
C ARG A 137 29.56 2.27 10.53
N LYS A 138 29.33 3.54 10.17
CA LYS A 138 29.33 4.65 11.13
C LYS A 138 27.99 4.82 11.84
N SER A 139 26.88 4.72 11.11
CA SER A 139 25.55 5.01 11.62
C SER A 139 24.82 3.78 12.17
N PHE A 140 25.19 2.57 11.72
CA PHE A 140 24.48 1.32 12.04
C PHE A 140 25.48 0.20 12.40
N PRO A 141 25.93 0.12 13.66
CA PRO A 141 26.91 -0.90 14.08
C PRO A 141 26.40 -2.34 13.98
N ASP A 142 25.08 -2.52 13.93
CA ASP A 142 24.42 -3.81 13.76
C ASP A 142 24.30 -4.26 12.30
N ALA A 143 24.70 -3.41 11.34
CA ALA A 143 24.71 -3.76 9.92
C ALA A 143 25.89 -4.69 9.62
N ASP A 144 25.61 -5.80 8.93
CA ASP A 144 26.62 -6.73 8.43
C ASP A 144 26.81 -6.66 6.91
N GLY A 145 26.00 -5.88 6.20
CA GLY A 145 26.11 -5.66 4.76
C GLY A 145 25.34 -4.42 4.34
N TYR A 146 25.44 -4.08 3.05
CA TYR A 146 24.71 -2.95 2.50
C TYR A 146 24.40 -3.14 1.02
N PHE A 147 23.29 -2.54 0.58
CA PHE A 147 22.96 -2.39 -0.83
C PHE A 147 22.96 -0.93 -1.21
N THR A 148 23.48 -0.63 -2.38
CA THR A 148 23.42 0.71 -2.96
C THR A 148 22.62 0.65 -4.24
N TYR A 149 21.74 1.64 -4.40
CA TYR A 149 20.92 1.80 -5.59
C TYR A 149 21.28 3.12 -6.25
N LYS A 150 21.34 3.12 -7.58
CA LYS A 150 21.51 4.34 -8.37
C LYS A 150 20.74 4.24 -9.68
N ARG A 151 19.72 5.07 -9.85
CA ARG A 151 18.95 5.18 -11.10
C ARG A 151 18.65 6.65 -11.39
N GLY A 152 19.26 7.19 -12.45
CA GLY A 152 19.09 8.61 -12.78
C GLY A 152 19.66 9.52 -11.68
N SER A 153 18.81 10.37 -11.11
CA SER A 153 19.12 11.21 -9.94
C SER A 153 19.00 10.48 -8.61
N ASP A 154 18.25 9.38 -8.58
CA ASP A 154 17.88 8.72 -7.33
C ASP A 154 19.00 7.78 -6.93
N GLN A 155 19.55 8.01 -5.74
CA GLN A 155 20.56 7.15 -5.15
C GLN A 155 20.25 6.98 -3.67
N TYR A 156 20.34 5.75 -3.17
CA TYR A 156 20.15 5.47 -1.76
C TYR A 156 20.96 4.25 -1.36
N THR A 157 21.23 4.14 -0.08
CA THR A 157 21.92 3.02 0.54
C THR A 157 21.01 2.40 1.60
N LEU A 158 20.82 1.09 1.51
CA LEU A 158 20.18 0.28 2.55
C LEU A 158 21.26 -0.43 3.36
N CYS A 159 21.27 -0.20 4.66
CA CYS A 159 22.12 -0.90 5.61
C CYS A 159 21.36 -2.13 6.11
N LEU A 160 22.02 -3.28 6.07
CA LEU A 160 21.37 -4.57 6.20
C LEU A 160 21.97 -5.40 7.31
N LYS A 161 21.11 -6.22 7.91
CA LYS A 161 21.49 -7.32 8.79
C LYS A 161 20.97 -8.61 8.19
N SER A 162 21.88 -9.49 7.80
CA SER A 162 21.56 -10.75 7.15
C SER A 162 20.83 -11.68 8.12
N LEU A 163 19.73 -12.27 7.65
CA LEU A 163 18.95 -13.27 8.40
C LEU A 163 19.47 -14.69 8.15
N LYS A 164 20.04 -14.93 6.96
CA LYS A 164 20.67 -16.21 6.60
C LYS A 164 22.16 -16.19 6.95
N GLN A 165 22.66 -17.30 7.45
CA GLN A 165 24.08 -17.46 7.78
C GLN A 165 24.89 -17.84 6.53
N LYS A 166 26.14 -17.36 6.46
CA LYS A 166 27.11 -17.79 5.44
C LYS A 166 27.34 -19.30 5.57
N PRO A 167 27.14 -20.11 4.52
CA PRO A 167 27.45 -21.54 4.57
C PRO A 167 28.97 -21.70 4.75
N GLY A 168 29.40 -21.98 5.98
CA GLY A 168 30.81 -22.08 6.35
C GLY A 168 31.14 -21.69 7.79
N THR A 169 30.30 -20.90 8.47
CA THR A 169 30.43 -20.64 9.92
C THR A 169 29.49 -21.53 10.71
N VAL A 170 29.86 -22.81 10.81
CA VAL A 170 29.35 -23.69 11.86
C VAL A 170 29.89 -23.13 13.18
N PHE A 171 29.01 -22.55 14.00
CA PHE A 171 29.29 -22.40 15.43
C PHE A 171 29.41 -23.81 16.00
N ALA A 172 30.65 -24.27 16.21
CA ALA A 172 30.88 -25.39 17.10
C ALA A 172 30.56 -24.94 18.54
N PRO A 173 29.91 -25.79 19.36
CA PRO A 173 29.60 -25.49 20.76
C PRO A 173 30.86 -25.29 21.61
#